data_AF-A0A5K1GZV2-F1
#
_entry.id   AF-A0A5K1GZV2-F1
#
_cell.length_a   1.000
_cell.length_b   1.000
_cell.length_c   1.000
_cell.angle_alpha   90.00
_cell.angle_beta   90.00
_cell.angle_gamma   90.00
#
_symmetry.space_group_name_H-M   'P 1'
#
loop_
_entity.id
_entity.type
_entity.pdbx_description
1 polymer ?
#
loop_
_entity_poly.entity_id
_entity_poly.type
_entity_poly.pdbx_seq_one_letter_code
_entity_poly.pdbx_strand_id
1 'polypeptide(L)' 'MHAELQVLSPLVPTREVRFLRFCKQHAEGVWAVVDVSIDSIRESPTTAGYMSCRRLPSGCVVQDMPNGYSK' A
#
# COMPACT_ATOMS: atom_id res chain seq x y z
N MET A 1 6.26 -6.64 1.26
CA MET A 1 6.08 -5.91 2.53
C MET A 1 4.93 -6.54 3.31
N HIS A 2 5.04 -6.55 4.64
CA HIS A 2 3.96 -6.89 5.58
C HIS A 2 3.73 -5.66 6.45
N ALA A 3 2.48 -5.23 6.62
CA ALA A 3 2.14 -4.06 7.41
C ALA A 3 0.78 -4.21 8.08
N GLU A 4 0.54 -3.38 9.08
CA GLU A 4 -0.76 -3.25 9.74
C GLU A 4 -1.47 -1.98 9.25
N LEU A 5 -2.75 -2.12 8.93
CA LEU A 5 -3.62 -1.01 8.56
C LEU A 5 -4.59 -0.76 9.73
N GLN A 6 -4.42 0.40 10.36
CA GLN A 6 -5.31 0.89 11.40
C GLN A 6 -6.10 2.10 10.86
N VAL A 7 -7.41 2.03 10.99
CA VAL A 7 -8.29 3.18 10.74
C VAL A 7 -8.52 3.90 12.07
N LEU A 8 -8.67 5.22 12.05
CA LEU A 8 -8.95 6.04 13.23
C LEU A 8 -10.41 5.88 13.70
N SER A 9 -10.87 4.63 13.86
CA SER A 9 -12.19 4.28 14.35
C SER A 9 -12.05 3.07 15.29
N PRO A 10 -12.55 3.16 16.54
CA PRO A 10 -12.48 2.05 17.50
C PRO A 10 -13.36 0.86 17.09
N LEU A 11 -14.27 1.04 16.12
CA LEU A 11 -15.15 -0.02 15.63
C LEU A 11 -14.53 -0.83 14.49
N VAL A 12 -13.35 -0.45 14.01
CA VAL A 12 -12.65 -1.14 12.93
C VAL A 12 -11.37 -1.76 13.48
N PRO A 13 -11.27 -3.11 13.56
CA PRO A 13 -10.06 -3.75 14.03
C PRO A 13 -8.90 -3.51 13.05
N THR A 14 -7.68 -3.50 13.59
CA THR A 14 -6.45 -3.50 12.79
C THR A 14 -6.42 -4.70 11.85
N ARG A 15 -5.96 -4.48 10.61
CA ARG A 15 -5.87 -5.54 9.58
C ARG A 15 -4.44 -5.69 9.13
N GLU A 16 -3.97 -6.93 9.06
CA GLU A 16 -2.71 -7.23 8.38
C GLU A 16 -2.90 -7.13 6.87
N VAL A 17 -1.95 -6.49 6.19
CA VAL A 17 -1.89 -6.40 4.74
C VAL A 17 -0.53 -6.82 4.22
N ARG A 18 -0.55 -7.58 3.13
CA ARG A 18 0.65 -8.02 2.42
C ARG A 18 0.63 -7.46 1.02
N PHE A 19 1.68 -6.75 0.64
CA PHE A 19 1.77 -6.08 -0.66
C PHE A 19 3.19 -6.04 -1.20
N LEU A 20 3.29 -5.89 -2.52
CA LEU A 20 4.53 -5.54 -3.22
C LEU A 20 4.59 -4.02 -3.36
N ARG A 21 5.75 -3.43 -3.08
CA ARG A 21 6.02 -2.01 -3.31
C ARG A 21 7.03 -1.86 -4.44
N PHE A 22 6.71 -1.04 -5.42
CA PHE A 22 7.61 -0.66 -6.49
C PHE A 22 7.87 0.85 -6.41
N CYS A 23 9.15 1.23 -6.45
CA CYS A 23 9.59 2.61 -6.45
C CYS A 23 10.37 2.88 -7.74
N LYS A 24 10.03 3.98 -8.44
CA LYS A 24 10.74 4.40 -9.64
C LYS A 24 10.85 5.91 -9.70
N GLN A 25 12.04 6.40 -10.03
CA GLN A 25 12.21 7.79 -10.42
C GLN A 25 11.52 7.99 -11.77
N HIS A 26 10.36 8.64 -11.75
CA HIS A 26 9.55 8.86 -12.94
C HIS A 26 10.14 9.99 -13.80
N ALA A 27 10.69 11.01 -13.13
CA ALA A 27 11.44 12.12 -13.72
C ALA A 27 12.45 12.64 -12.69
N GLU A 28 13.32 13.57 -13.10
CA GLU A 28 14.21 14.25 -12.16
C GLU A 28 13.39 14.90 -11.02
N GLY A 29 13.78 14.65 -9.77
CA GLY A 29 13.05 15.12 -8.58
C GLY A 29 11.64 14.54 -8.37
N VAL A 30 11.21 13.54 -9.14
CA VAL A 30 9.87 12.93 -9.02
C VAL A 30 9.95 11.40 -8.90
N TRP A 31 9.39 10.88 -7.82
CA TRP A 31 9.35 9.45 -7.52
C TRP A 31 7.92 8.94 -7.46
N ALA A 32 7.64 7.85 -8.16
CA ALA A 32 6.39 7.11 -8.03
C ALA A 32 6.60 5.91 -7.10
N VAL A 33 5.73 5.78 -6.10
CA VAL A 33 5.66 4.63 -5.19
C VAL A 33 4.31 3.97 -5.37
N VAL A 34 4.30 2.67 -5.71
CA VAL A 34 3.09 1.91 -5.99
C VAL A 34 3.08 0.64 -5.16
N ASP A 35 1.97 0.41 -4.48
CA ASP A 35 1.66 -0.76 -3.65
C ASP A 35 0.55 -1.59 -4.28
N VAL A 36 0.79 -2.90 -4.43
CA VAL A 36 -0.20 -3.87 -4.94
C VAL A 36 -0.34 -5.02 -3.95
N SER A 37 -1.57 -5.30 -3.49
CA SER A 37 -1.84 -6.42 -2.58
C SER A 37 -1.49 -7.75 -3.22
N ILE A 38 -0.92 -8.68 -2.45
CA ILE A 38 -0.64 -10.04 -2.95
C ILE A 38 -1.84 -10.98 -2.82
N ASP A 39 -2.82 -10.62 -1.99
CA ASP A 39 -4.01 -11.43 -1.75
C ASP A 39 -4.87 -11.57 -3.01
N SER A 40 -4.75 -10.62 -3.94
CA SER A 40 -5.37 -10.70 -5.27
C SER A 40 -4.68 -11.67 -6.24
N ILE A 41 -3.46 -12.14 -5.94
CA ILE A 41 -2.69 -13.04 -6.80
C ILE A 41 -2.89 -14.51 -6.37
N ARG A 42 -3.20 -14.72 -5.08
CA ARG A 42 -3.39 -16.03 -4.48
C ARG A 42 -4.89 -16.30 -4.31
N GLU A 43 -5.58 -16.59 -5.41
CA GLU A 43 -6.92 -17.19 -5.37
C GLU A 43 -6.84 -18.62 -4.80
N SER A 44 -6.61 -18.77 -3.49
CA SER A 44 -6.81 -20.05 -2.80
C SER A 44 -8.04 -19.93 -1.88
N PRO A 45 -9.14 -20.65 -2.17
CA PRO A 45 -10.39 -20.53 -1.42
C PRO A 45 -10.32 -21.11 0.00
N THR A 46 -9.19 -21.73 0.38
CA THR A 46 -9.04 -22.48 1.64
C THR A 46 -8.44 -21.67 2.80
N THR A 47 -7.94 -20.45 2.55
CA THR A 47 -7.41 -19.55 3.59
C THR A 47 -8.26 -18.29 3.77
N ALA A 48 -9.48 -18.27 3.22
CA ALA A 48 -10.49 -17.24 3.41
C ALA A 48 -11.08 -17.27 4.84
N GLY A 49 -10.20 -17.24 5.86
CA GLY A 49 -10.58 -16.73 7.17
C GLY A 49 -10.97 -15.26 7.03
N TYR A 50 -11.78 -14.79 7.98
CA TYR A 50 -12.40 -13.47 8.11
C TYR A 50 -11.48 -12.22 8.02
N MET A 51 -10.24 -12.36 7.54
CA MET A 51 -9.14 -11.39 7.59
C MET A 51 -8.45 -11.16 6.23
N SER A 52 -8.96 -11.72 5.12
CA SER A 52 -8.46 -11.40 3.77
C SER A 52 -8.79 -9.94 3.42
N CYS A 53 -7.83 -9.03 3.66
CA CYS A 53 -7.97 -7.61 3.40
C CYS A 53 -7.43 -7.27 1.99
N ARG A 54 -8.25 -7.50 0.96
CA ARG A 54 -7.88 -7.14 -0.41
C ARG A 54 -7.87 -5.62 -0.60
N ARG A 55 -6.67 -5.04 -0.65
CA ARG A 55 -6.46 -3.62 -0.94
C ARG A 55 -6.27 -3.40 -2.44
N LEU A 56 -7.03 -2.48 -3.04
CA LEU A 56 -6.81 -2.07 -4.43
C LEU A 56 -5.41 -1.47 -4.61
N PRO A 57 -4.84 -1.49 -5.84
CA PRO A 57 -3.58 -0.80 -6.12
C PRO A 57 -3.62 0.63 -5.59
N SER A 58 -2.58 1.02 -4.87
CA SER A 58 -2.51 2.31 -4.19
C SER A 58 -1.08 2.82 -4.21
N GLY A 59 -0.85 4.07 -3.83
CA GLY A 59 0.48 4.63 -3.85
C GLY A 59 0.48 6.14 -3.73
N CYS A 60 1.63 6.75 -3.96
CA CYS A 60 1.80 8.18 -4.04
C CYS A 60 2.85 8.55 -5.08
N VAL A 61 2.80 9.80 -5.52
CA VAL A 61 3.90 10.46 -6.22
C VAL A 61 4.51 11.41 -5.21
N VAL A 62 5.83 11.36 -5.07
CA VAL A 62 6.62 12.26 -4.24
C VAL A 62 7.40 13.17 -5.18
N GLN A 63 7.15 14.48 -5.06
CA GLN A 63 7.81 15.49 -5.88
C GLN A 63 8.62 16.44 -5.01
N ASP A 64 9.90 16.57 -5.30
CA ASP A 64 10.78 17.53 -4.63
C ASP A 64 10.38 18.97 -4.96
N MET A 65 10.37 19.82 -3.94
CA MET A 65 10.00 21.23 -4.02
C MET A 65 11.21 22.13 -3.70
N PRO A 66 11.29 23.35 -4.27
CA PRO A 66 12.44 24.24 -4.07
C PRO A 66 12.67 24.69 -2.62
N ASN A 67 11.66 24.57 -1.76
CA ASN A 67 11.74 24.93 -0.34
C ASN A 67 12.34 23.81 0.53
N GLY A 68 12.85 22.73 -0.06
CA GLY A 68 13.45 21.60 0.65
C GLY A 68 12.44 20.58 1.20
N TYR A 69 11.15 20.70 0.83
CA TYR A 69 10.10 19.73 1.15
C TYR A 69 9.68 18.95 -0.09
N SER A 70 8.77 17.99 0.09
CA SER A 70 8.16 17.25 -1.02
C SER A 70 6.64 17.29 -0.95
N LYS A 71 5.97 17.24 -2.11
CA LYS A 71 4.53 17.09 -2.27
C LYS A 71 4.17 15.66 -2.65
#